data_AF-A0A8X8X8U0-F1
#
_entry.id   AF-A0A8X8X8U0-F1
#
_cell.length_a   1.000
_cell.length_b   1.000
_cell.length_c   1.000
_cell.angle_alpha   90.00
_cell.angle_beta   90.00
_cell.angle_gamma   90.00
#
_symmetry.space_group_name_H-M   'P 1'
#
loop_
_entity.id
_entity.type
_entity.pdbx_description
1 polymer ?
#
loop_
_entity_poly.entity_id
_entity_poly.type
_entity_poly.pdbx_seq_one_letter_code
_entity_poly.pdbx_strand_id
1 'polypeptide(L)'
;MCFHLLAAVTVAFWLAVQSHSLIQTLPGFPGKLPFKLHTGYVGVGESEEIQLFYYFIESQRSPTSDPLFIWLTGGPACSGPIQIDYANPNGSIPALVLNPYSWTKVANIIFIDQPVGTGFSYAKTQQAYKTSDTLSATLTYDFLKKWFINHPQYLKNPLYIGGGSYAGLIVPLVVDHIYNGIEAGSEPPLNIKVGYVLGNPFTDVNGTSGEVNGRVAYAYRMGLLSDEFYMALPYSSTIIIHMFY
;
A
#
# COMPACT_ATOMS: atom_id res chain seq x y z
N MET A 1 -59.26 -14.62 17.12
CA MET A 1 -57.90 -15.17 17.31
C MET A 1 -57.02 -14.65 16.19
N CYS A 2 -56.24 -13.60 16.45
CA CYS A 2 -55.36 -12.96 15.47
C CYS A 2 -53.93 -13.19 15.96
N PHE A 3 -53.14 -13.98 15.22
CA PHE A 3 -51.73 -14.19 15.53
C PHE A 3 -50.91 -13.17 14.74
N HIS A 4 -50.28 -12.22 15.45
CA HIS A 4 -49.21 -11.40 14.89
C HIS A 4 -47.88 -12.13 15.07
N LEU A 5 -47.27 -12.57 13.98
CA LEU A 5 -45.86 -12.96 13.95
C LEU A 5 -45.01 -11.69 14.06
N LEU A 6 -44.32 -11.51 15.18
CA LEU A 6 -43.16 -10.61 15.23
C LEU A 6 -41.95 -11.33 14.63
N ALA A 7 -41.49 -10.88 13.48
CA ALA A 7 -40.17 -11.24 12.98
C ALA A 7 -39.12 -10.48 13.80
N ALA A 8 -38.37 -11.20 14.63
CA ALA A 8 -37.22 -10.64 15.32
C ALA A 8 -36.08 -10.46 14.32
N VAL A 9 -35.82 -9.21 13.92
CA VAL A 9 -34.61 -8.86 13.17
C VAL A 9 -33.45 -8.84 14.16
N THR A 10 -32.70 -9.93 14.21
CA THR A 10 -31.41 -9.97 14.89
C THR A 10 -30.39 -9.18 14.06
N VAL A 11 -30.13 -7.93 14.44
CA VAL A 11 -28.98 -7.18 13.94
C VAL A 11 -27.76 -7.76 14.63
N ALA A 12 -27.03 -8.64 13.94
CA ALA A 12 -25.73 -9.09 14.40
C ALA A 12 -24.75 -7.92 14.31
N PHE A 13 -24.52 -7.24 15.44
CA PHE A 13 -23.37 -6.36 15.58
C PHE A 13 -22.12 -7.24 15.64
N TRP A 14 -21.46 -7.40 14.49
CA TRP A 14 -20.07 -7.83 14.47
C TRP A 14 -19.25 -6.73 15.14
N LEU A 15 -18.94 -6.91 16.42
CA LEU A 15 -17.90 -6.11 17.09
C LEU A 15 -16.57 -6.58 16.50
N ALA A 16 -16.16 -5.97 15.39
CA ALA A 16 -14.77 -6.05 14.94
C ALA A 16 -13.92 -5.45 16.07
N VAL A 17 -13.18 -6.31 16.79
CA VAL A 17 -12.22 -5.86 17.79
C VAL A 17 -11.11 -5.14 17.03
N GLN A 18 -11.14 -3.81 17.09
CA GLN A 18 -10.25 -2.96 16.32
C GLN A 18 -8.94 -2.74 17.07
N SER A 19 -7.83 -3.07 16.43
CA SER A 19 -6.49 -2.68 16.90
C SER A 19 -5.97 -1.59 15.97
N HIS A 20 -6.34 -0.34 16.27
CA HIS A 20 -5.63 0.81 15.72
C HIS A 20 -5.16 1.73 16.86
N SER A 21 -4.02 2.38 16.66
CA SER A 21 -3.41 3.26 17.65
C SER A 21 -3.05 4.60 17.02
N LEU A 22 -3.42 5.70 17.66
CA LEU A 22 -2.91 7.02 17.32
C LEU A 22 -1.49 7.15 17.91
N ILE A 23 -0.52 7.33 17.03
CA ILE A 23 0.88 7.52 17.39
C ILE A 23 1.13 9.01 17.59
N GLN A 24 1.50 9.38 18.81
CA GLN A 24 1.78 10.78 19.16
C GLN A 24 3.28 11.13 19.06
N THR A 25 4.16 10.14 19.14
CA THR A 25 5.62 10.31 19.18
C THR A 25 6.28 9.12 18.49
N LEU A 26 7.41 9.36 17.82
CA LEU A 26 8.24 8.31 17.23
C LEU A 26 9.67 8.41 17.78
N PRO A 27 10.33 7.28 18.10
CA PRO A 27 11.76 7.27 18.38
C PRO A 27 12.53 7.93 17.22
N GLY A 28 13.45 8.83 17.55
CA GLY A 28 14.22 9.59 16.57
C GLY A 28 13.58 10.91 16.11
N PHE A 29 12.29 11.13 16.35
CA PHE A 29 11.63 12.42 16.06
C PHE A 29 11.58 13.31 17.32
N PRO A 30 11.93 14.61 17.24
CA PRO A 30 11.90 15.49 18.39
C PRO A 30 10.45 15.87 18.78
N GLY A 31 9.99 15.37 19.92
CA GLY A 31 8.71 15.74 20.52
C GLY A 31 7.49 15.06 19.89
N LYS A 32 6.33 15.72 19.96
CA LYS A 32 5.08 15.21 19.40
C LYS A 32 5.04 15.38 17.89
N LEU A 33 4.46 14.41 17.19
CA LEU A 33 4.25 14.49 15.75
C LEU A 33 3.30 15.65 15.42
N PRO A 34 3.63 16.51 14.45
CA PRO A 34 2.76 17.62 14.03
C PRO A 34 1.65 17.19 13.06
N PHE A 35 1.48 15.89 12.85
CA PHE A 35 0.47 15.27 12.00
C PHE A 35 -0.09 14.04 12.72
N LYS A 36 -1.27 13.58 12.30
CA LYS A 36 -1.88 12.37 12.88
C LYS A 36 -1.40 11.15 12.12
N LEU A 37 -0.73 10.26 12.84
CA LEU A 37 -0.30 8.96 12.37
C LEU A 37 -1.10 7.89 13.11
N HIS A 38 -1.81 7.06 12.38
CA HIS A 38 -2.51 5.90 12.89
C HIS A 38 -1.77 4.65 12.41
N THR A 39 -1.68 3.63 13.26
CA THR A 39 -1.22 2.30 12.86
C THR A 39 -2.25 1.28 13.27
N GLY A 40 -2.31 0.14 12.59
CA GLY A 40 -3.23 -0.92 12.98
C GLY A 40 -3.15 -2.16 12.12
N TYR A 41 -4.04 -3.10 12.39
CA TYR A 41 -4.19 -4.33 11.62
C TYR A 41 -5.61 -4.47 11.08
N VAL A 42 -5.72 -5.06 9.89
CA VAL A 42 -6.99 -5.52 9.33
C VAL A 42 -6.86 -7.00 9.00
N GLY A 43 -7.77 -7.81 9.55
CA GLY A 43 -7.89 -9.22 9.20
C GLY A 43 -8.50 -9.39 7.81
N VAL A 44 -7.85 -10.13 6.92
CA VAL A 44 -8.28 -10.30 5.52
C VAL A 44 -8.50 -11.77 5.16
N GLY A 45 -9.38 -11.99 4.18
CA GLY A 45 -9.87 -13.32 3.81
C GLY A 45 -11.00 -13.80 4.73
N GLU A 46 -11.64 -14.91 4.36
CA GLU A 46 -12.82 -15.44 5.05
C GLU A 46 -12.51 -15.86 6.50
N SER A 47 -11.36 -16.49 6.73
CA SER A 47 -10.93 -16.96 8.05
C SER A 47 -10.22 -15.87 8.89
N GLU A 48 -9.93 -14.71 8.28
CA GLU A 48 -9.09 -13.65 8.85
C GLU A 48 -7.77 -14.19 9.46
N GLU A 49 -7.22 -15.24 8.87
CA GLU A 49 -5.94 -15.82 9.30
C GLU A 49 -4.77 -14.89 8.98
N ILE A 50 -4.94 -14.00 8.00
CA ILE A 50 -3.94 -13.01 7.61
C ILE A 50 -4.30 -11.67 8.24
N GLN A 51 -3.32 -11.03 8.87
CA GLN A 51 -3.46 -9.71 9.49
C GLN A 51 -2.51 -8.76 8.78
N LEU A 52 -3.07 -7.85 7.97
CA LEU A 52 -2.29 -6.85 7.26
C LEU A 52 -2.11 -5.61 8.15
N PHE A 53 -0.86 -5.31 8.46
CA PHE A 53 -0.48 -4.07 9.09
C PHE A 53 -0.62 -2.90 8.11
N TYR A 54 -1.08 -1.77 8.62
CA TYR A 54 -1.09 -0.53 7.90
C TYR A 54 -0.64 0.61 8.80
N TYR A 55 -0.15 1.66 8.16
CA TYR A 55 -0.06 2.97 8.77
C TYR A 55 -0.76 4.00 7.88
N PHE A 56 -1.56 4.84 8.53
CA PHE A 56 -2.42 5.82 7.93
C PHE A 56 -2.05 7.21 8.44
N ILE A 57 -1.83 8.14 7.52
CA ILE A 57 -1.53 9.53 7.87
C ILE A 57 -2.61 10.42 7.28
N GLU A 58 -3.27 11.18 8.15
CA GLU A 58 -4.27 12.17 7.73
C GLU A 58 -3.61 13.30 6.93
N SER A 59 -4.36 13.87 5.98
CA SER A 59 -3.92 15.08 5.29
C SER A 59 -3.65 16.21 6.27
N GLN A 60 -2.53 16.91 6.09
CA GLN A 60 -2.18 18.09 6.88
C GLN A 60 -3.01 19.32 6.49
N ARG A 61 -3.72 19.28 5.35
CA ARG A 61 -4.57 20.37 4.86
C ARG A 61 -6.02 20.20 5.27
N SER A 62 -6.72 19.19 4.74
CA SER A 62 -8.12 18.92 5.08
C SER A 62 -8.45 17.44 4.98
N PRO A 63 -8.30 16.66 6.07
CA PRO A 63 -8.51 15.20 6.05
C PRO A 63 -9.88 14.76 5.50
N THR A 64 -10.93 15.54 5.77
CA THR A 64 -12.32 15.21 5.38
C THR A 64 -12.66 15.52 3.93
N SER A 65 -11.85 16.31 3.22
CA SER A 65 -12.11 16.70 1.83
C SER A 65 -10.99 16.34 0.85
N ASP A 66 -9.76 16.21 1.35
CA ASP A 66 -8.62 15.79 0.57
C ASP A 66 -8.72 14.31 0.15
N PRO A 67 -8.14 13.91 -0.99
CA PRO A 67 -8.20 12.53 -1.46
C PRO A 67 -7.63 11.54 -0.43
N LEU A 68 -8.15 10.31 -0.47
CA LEU A 68 -7.55 9.16 0.19
C LEU A 68 -6.72 8.39 -0.84
N PHE A 69 -5.45 8.21 -0.56
CA PHE A 69 -4.50 7.57 -1.45
C PHE A 69 -3.93 6.31 -0.81
N ILE A 70 -4.07 5.18 -1.50
CA ILE A 70 -3.43 3.92 -1.11
C ILE A 70 -2.10 3.84 -1.84
N TRP A 71 -1.00 3.68 -1.11
CA TRP A 71 0.32 3.52 -1.69
C TRP A 71 0.93 2.16 -1.35
N LEU A 72 1.00 1.30 -2.36
CA LEU A 72 1.61 -0.03 -2.28
C LEU A 72 3.10 0.09 -2.64
N THR A 73 3.96 0.06 -1.64
CA THR A 73 5.41 0.16 -1.83
C THR A 73 6.02 -1.16 -2.28
N GLY A 74 6.97 -1.09 -3.21
CA GLY A 74 8.03 -2.10 -3.36
C GLY A 74 9.38 -1.69 -2.71
N GLY A 75 9.46 -0.50 -2.08
CA GLY A 75 10.66 0.14 -1.51
C GLY A 75 10.33 1.48 -0.81
N PRO A 76 11.30 2.15 -0.12
CA PRO A 76 11.06 2.94 1.10
C PRO A 76 10.18 4.20 0.98
N ALA A 77 9.74 4.67 2.15
CA ALA A 77 8.68 5.64 2.46
C ALA A 77 8.91 7.11 2.01
N CYS A 78 9.47 7.37 0.82
CA CYS A 78 9.74 8.71 0.29
C CYS A 78 8.49 9.61 0.20
N SER A 79 7.30 9.03 0.17
CA SER A 79 6.02 9.75 0.11
C SER A 79 5.52 10.25 1.48
N GLY A 80 6.09 9.75 2.58
CA GLY A 80 5.69 10.06 3.96
C GLY A 80 6.15 11.43 4.49
N PRO A 81 5.60 11.90 5.63
CA PRO A 81 5.93 13.18 6.26
C PRO A 81 7.25 13.17 7.04
N ILE A 82 7.87 12.01 7.18
CA ILE A 82 9.13 11.82 7.89
C ILE A 82 10.18 11.27 6.92
N GLN A 83 11.40 11.75 7.07
CA GLN A 83 12.59 11.22 6.43
C GLN A 83 13.71 11.05 7.46
N ILE A 84 14.66 10.17 7.16
CA ILE A 84 15.86 9.99 7.97
C ILE A 84 16.78 11.20 7.74
N ASP A 85 17.23 11.82 8.82
CA ASP A 85 18.29 12.82 8.77
C ASP A 85 19.66 12.11 8.75
N TYR A 86 20.16 11.91 7.54
CA TYR A 86 21.49 11.35 7.32
C TYR A 86 22.62 12.31 7.69
N ALA A 87 22.35 13.62 7.76
CA ALA A 87 23.36 14.62 8.07
C ALA A 87 23.65 14.70 9.56
N ASN A 88 22.66 14.39 10.41
CA ASN A 88 22.79 14.45 11.87
C ASN A 88 22.38 13.13 12.54
N PRO A 89 23.19 12.06 12.43
CA PRO A 89 22.87 10.78 13.05
C PRO A 89 22.84 10.89 14.58
N ASN A 90 21.73 10.47 15.20
CA ASN A 90 21.55 10.53 16.65
C ASN A 90 21.83 9.18 17.32
N GLY A 91 23.11 8.78 17.36
CA GLY A 91 23.52 7.51 17.96
C GLY A 91 22.92 6.30 17.22
N SER A 92 22.43 5.31 17.97
CA SER A 92 21.92 4.05 17.42
C SER A 92 20.54 4.16 16.77
N ILE A 93 19.80 5.23 17.06
CA ILE A 93 18.45 5.45 16.53
C ILE A 93 18.55 6.52 15.44
N PRO A 94 18.12 6.23 14.19
CA PRO A 94 18.12 7.23 13.14
C PRO A 94 17.34 8.49 13.57
N ALA A 95 17.96 9.66 13.37
CA ALA A 95 17.26 10.92 13.57
C ALA A 95 16.18 11.07 12.48
N LEU A 96 15.00 11.53 12.88
CA LEU A 96 13.84 11.72 12.01
C LEU A 96 13.53 13.21 11.93
N VAL A 97 13.39 13.70 10.71
CA VAL A 97 13.01 15.09 10.42
C VAL A 97 11.79 15.12 9.50
N LEU A 98 11.10 16.27 9.49
CA LEU A 98 9.97 16.46 8.60
C LEU A 98 10.42 16.49 7.14
N ASN A 99 9.64 15.82 6.29
CA ASN A 99 9.75 15.93 4.84
C ASN A 99 8.88 17.11 4.35
N PRO A 100 9.47 18.22 3.89
CA PRO A 100 8.71 19.37 3.38
C PRO A 100 8.00 19.08 2.05
N TYR A 101 8.28 17.97 1.39
CA TYR A 101 7.66 17.58 0.11
C TYR A 101 6.67 16.42 0.25
N SER A 102 6.26 16.11 1.49
CA SER A 102 5.34 14.99 1.73
C SER A 102 4.02 15.16 1.00
N TRP A 103 3.55 14.07 0.41
CA TRP A 103 2.22 14.01 -0.23
C TRP A 103 1.09 14.17 0.79
N THR A 104 1.35 13.91 2.07
CA THR A 104 0.38 14.13 3.15
C THR A 104 0.04 15.60 3.36
N LYS A 105 0.74 16.54 2.71
CA LYS A 105 0.33 17.94 2.66
C LYS A 105 -1.01 18.17 1.95
N VAL A 106 -1.43 17.25 1.09
CA VAL A 106 -2.64 17.41 0.25
C VAL A 106 -3.48 16.14 0.11
N ALA A 107 -3.13 15.05 0.80
CA ALA A 107 -3.81 13.77 0.73
C ALA A 107 -3.75 13.03 2.06
N ASN A 108 -4.79 12.26 2.35
CA ASN A 108 -4.73 11.20 3.35
C ASN A 108 -4.04 9.99 2.71
N ILE A 109 -3.09 9.33 3.38
CA ILE A 109 -2.33 8.24 2.76
C ILE A 109 -2.33 7.01 3.65
N ILE A 110 -2.72 5.86 3.09
CA ILE A 110 -2.60 4.55 3.71
C ILE A 110 -1.46 3.79 3.03
N PHE A 111 -0.53 3.32 3.83
CA PHE A 111 0.49 2.37 3.44
C PHE A 111 0.14 1.01 4.04
N ILE A 112 0.24 -0.03 3.23
CA ILE A 112 -0.12 -1.39 3.61
C ILE A 112 1.11 -2.27 3.46
N ASP A 113 1.48 -2.98 4.52
CA ASP A 113 2.50 -4.01 4.45
C ASP A 113 1.89 -5.24 3.77
N GLN A 114 2.04 -5.37 2.47
CA GLN A 114 1.54 -6.50 1.69
C GLN A 114 2.60 -7.02 0.71
N PRO A 115 2.64 -8.33 0.40
CA PRO A 115 1.72 -9.39 0.87
C PRO A 115 1.99 -9.81 2.32
N VAL A 116 1.24 -10.80 2.82
CA VAL A 116 1.46 -11.43 4.14
C VAL A 116 2.94 -11.81 4.35
N GLY A 117 3.48 -11.51 5.53
CA GLY A 117 4.90 -11.69 5.85
C GLY A 117 5.79 -10.48 5.53
N THR A 118 5.26 -9.45 4.87
CA THR A 118 5.96 -8.17 4.68
C THR A 118 5.86 -7.32 5.94
N GLY A 119 6.97 -6.70 6.34
CA GLY A 119 7.00 -5.75 7.45
C GLY A 119 6.41 -6.32 8.74
N PHE A 120 5.34 -5.69 9.24
CA PHE A 120 4.62 -6.14 10.43
C PHE A 120 3.42 -7.04 10.14
N SER A 121 3.06 -7.26 8.89
CA SER A 121 1.96 -8.14 8.50
C SER A 121 2.29 -9.61 8.72
N TYR A 122 1.35 -10.36 9.28
CA TYR A 122 1.56 -11.75 9.67
C TYR A 122 0.36 -12.64 9.40
N ALA A 123 0.61 -13.96 9.42
CA ALA A 123 -0.43 -14.98 9.37
C ALA A 123 -0.49 -15.77 10.69
N LYS A 124 -1.69 -16.15 11.11
CA LYS A 124 -1.94 -16.96 12.33
C LYS A 124 -1.55 -18.42 12.14
N THR A 125 -1.43 -18.89 10.90
CA THR A 125 -1.05 -20.27 10.54
C THR A 125 0.04 -20.28 9.48
N GLN A 126 0.91 -21.29 9.51
CA GLN A 126 2.02 -21.40 8.55
C GLN A 126 1.52 -21.50 7.09
N GLN A 127 0.38 -22.15 6.89
CA GLN A 127 -0.21 -22.34 5.55
C GLN A 127 -0.69 -21.01 4.95
N ALA A 128 -1.18 -20.08 5.78
CA ALA A 128 -1.69 -18.78 5.35
C ALA A 128 -0.59 -17.81 4.88
N TYR A 129 0.71 -18.14 5.06
CA TYR A 129 1.80 -17.37 4.45
C TYR A 129 2.00 -17.64 2.95
N LYS A 130 1.37 -18.67 2.39
CA LYS A 130 1.43 -18.92 0.94
C LYS A 130 0.65 -17.83 0.21
N THR A 131 1.31 -17.15 -0.72
CA THR A 131 0.73 -16.01 -1.44
C THR A 131 1.07 -16.05 -2.93
N SER A 132 0.30 -15.30 -3.71
CA SER A 132 0.47 -15.05 -5.14
C SER A 132 0.05 -13.60 -5.45
N ASP A 133 0.42 -13.08 -6.61
CA ASP A 133 0.03 -11.72 -7.01
C ASP A 133 -1.50 -11.53 -7.01
N THR A 134 -2.23 -12.52 -7.53
CA THR A 134 -3.70 -12.52 -7.54
C THR A 134 -4.30 -12.59 -6.14
N LEU A 135 -3.73 -13.41 -5.25
CA LEU A 135 -4.20 -13.50 -3.86
C LEU A 135 -3.89 -12.20 -3.12
N SER A 136 -2.70 -11.61 -3.30
CA SER A 136 -2.34 -10.34 -2.67
C SER A 136 -3.27 -9.21 -3.10
N ALA A 137 -3.61 -9.13 -4.39
CA ALA A 137 -4.57 -8.15 -4.90
C ALA A 137 -5.98 -8.36 -4.32
N THR A 138 -6.46 -9.62 -4.27
CA THR A 138 -7.75 -9.98 -3.66
C THR A 138 -7.80 -9.57 -2.18
N LEU A 139 -6.77 -9.90 -1.41
CA LEU A 139 -6.68 -9.58 0.02
C LEU A 139 -6.52 -8.07 0.27
N THR A 140 -5.84 -7.36 -0.63
CA THR A 140 -5.75 -5.89 -0.58
C THR A 140 -7.11 -5.24 -0.84
N TYR A 141 -7.91 -5.77 -1.77
CA TYR A 141 -9.29 -5.30 -1.96
C TYR A 141 -10.16 -5.58 -0.72
N ASP A 142 -10.04 -6.76 -0.11
CA ASP A 142 -10.74 -7.08 1.13
C ASP A 142 -10.33 -6.16 2.29
N PHE A 143 -9.03 -5.88 2.41
CA PHE A 143 -8.49 -4.87 3.34
C PHE A 143 -9.22 -3.53 3.16
N LEU A 144 -9.33 -3.03 1.93
CA LEU A 144 -9.95 -1.73 1.66
C LEU A 144 -11.40 -1.71 2.11
N LYS A 145 -12.20 -2.71 1.74
CA LYS A 145 -13.61 -2.81 2.17
C LYS A 145 -13.73 -2.75 3.70
N LYS A 146 -12.97 -3.60 4.39
CA LYS A 146 -13.01 -3.67 5.87
C LYS A 146 -12.48 -2.39 6.52
N TRP A 147 -11.45 -1.77 5.95
CA TRP A 147 -10.93 -0.49 6.42
C TRP A 147 -11.98 0.61 6.30
N PHE A 148 -12.70 0.70 5.17
CA PHE A 148 -13.75 1.69 4.96
C PHE A 148 -14.99 1.46 5.81
N ILE A 149 -15.37 0.20 6.09
CA ILE A 149 -16.42 -0.13 7.09
C ILE A 149 -16.07 0.47 8.45
N ASN A 150 -14.79 0.40 8.83
CA ASN A 150 -14.30 0.90 10.10
C ASN A 150 -13.97 2.40 10.10
N HIS A 151 -13.87 3.02 8.92
CA HIS A 151 -13.59 4.46 8.78
C HIS A 151 -14.58 5.11 7.79
N PRO A 152 -15.89 5.06 8.06
CA PRO A 152 -16.92 5.50 7.13
C PRO A 152 -16.83 7.00 6.79
N GLN A 153 -16.18 7.80 7.64
CA GLN A 153 -15.91 9.21 7.38
C GLN A 153 -15.09 9.46 6.11
N TYR A 154 -14.30 8.48 5.66
CA TYR A 154 -13.49 8.61 4.44
C TYR A 154 -14.18 8.12 3.16
N LEU A 155 -15.38 7.53 3.25
CA LEU A 155 -16.10 6.98 2.07
C LEU A 155 -16.38 8.02 0.99
N LYS A 156 -16.55 9.29 1.40
CA LYS A 156 -16.81 10.40 0.47
C LYS A 156 -15.54 10.95 -0.16
N ASN A 157 -14.36 10.66 0.41
CA ASN A 157 -13.10 11.15 -0.12
C ASN A 157 -12.85 10.52 -1.50
N PRO A 158 -12.31 11.27 -2.48
CA PRO A 158 -11.81 10.69 -3.72
C PRO A 158 -10.74 9.64 -3.42
N LEU A 159 -10.96 8.40 -3.86
CA LEU A 159 -10.02 7.30 -3.68
C LEU A 159 -9.10 7.17 -4.91
N TYR A 160 -7.80 7.07 -4.64
CA TYR A 160 -6.78 6.74 -5.62
C TYR A 160 -5.98 5.53 -5.13
N ILE A 161 -5.55 4.67 -6.06
CA ILE A 161 -4.65 3.56 -5.78
C ILE A 161 -3.35 3.82 -6.51
N GLY A 162 -2.23 3.59 -5.85
CA GLY A 162 -0.93 3.71 -6.48
C GLY A 162 0.12 2.82 -5.84
N GLY A 163 1.28 2.77 -6.47
CA GLY A 163 2.40 2.00 -5.98
C GLY A 163 3.62 2.15 -6.88
N GLY A 164 4.72 1.55 -6.48
CA GLY A 164 5.95 1.57 -7.28
C GLY A 164 6.68 0.24 -7.33
N SER A 165 7.62 0.13 -8.28
CA SER A 165 8.39 -1.10 -8.50
C SER A 165 7.45 -2.29 -8.81
N TYR A 166 7.58 -3.41 -8.10
CA TYR A 166 6.76 -4.61 -8.31
C TYR A 166 5.25 -4.38 -8.10
N ALA A 167 4.86 -3.33 -7.37
CA ALA A 167 3.45 -2.95 -7.25
C ALA A 167 2.83 -2.55 -8.60
N GLY A 168 3.62 -2.35 -9.65
CA GLY A 168 3.16 -2.21 -11.04
C GLY A 168 2.29 -3.38 -11.53
N LEU A 169 2.50 -4.59 -11.00
CA LEU A 169 1.65 -5.75 -11.29
C LEU A 169 0.41 -5.81 -10.38
N ILE A 170 0.56 -5.39 -9.12
CA ILE A 170 -0.47 -5.56 -8.09
C ILE A 170 -1.54 -4.47 -8.17
N VAL A 171 -1.15 -3.21 -8.35
CA VAL A 171 -2.07 -2.06 -8.38
C VAL A 171 -3.17 -2.22 -9.44
N PRO A 172 -2.87 -2.59 -10.71
CA PRO A 172 -3.91 -2.81 -11.70
C PRO A 172 -4.91 -3.90 -11.30
N LEU A 173 -4.46 -5.00 -10.68
CA LEU A 173 -5.33 -6.07 -10.19
C LEU A 173 -6.23 -5.62 -9.05
N VAL A 174 -5.71 -4.81 -8.12
CA VAL A 174 -6.53 -4.22 -7.04
C VAL A 174 -7.61 -3.32 -7.62
N VAL A 175 -7.25 -2.48 -8.59
CA VAL A 175 -8.20 -1.58 -9.25
C VAL A 175 -9.27 -2.37 -10.00
N ASP A 176 -8.90 -3.46 -10.69
CA ASP A 176 -9.84 -4.37 -11.34
C ASP A 176 -10.84 -4.98 -10.33
N HIS A 177 -10.35 -5.47 -9.18
CA HIS A 177 -11.23 -5.95 -8.11
C HIS A 177 -12.19 -4.86 -7.57
N ILE A 178 -11.74 -3.61 -7.49
CA ILE A 178 -12.60 -2.48 -7.08
C ILE A 178 -13.71 -2.24 -8.11
N TYR A 179 -13.38 -2.17 -9.39
CA TYR A 179 -14.39 -1.97 -10.45
C TYR A 179 -15.39 -3.13 -10.51
N ASN A 180 -14.90 -4.37 -10.52
CA ASN A 180 -15.76 -5.56 -10.47
C ASN A 180 -16.66 -5.58 -9.23
N GLY A 181 -16.13 -5.14 -8.10
CA GLY A 181 -16.89 -4.97 -6.86
C GLY A 181 -18.03 -3.96 -6.99
N ILE A 182 -17.75 -2.80 -7.58
CA ILE A 182 -18.74 -1.74 -7.84
C ILE A 182 -19.83 -2.24 -8.79
N GLU A 183 -19.44 -2.90 -9.89
CA GLU A 183 -20.40 -3.48 -10.86
C GLU A 183 -21.29 -4.54 -10.23
N ALA A 184 -20.74 -5.35 -9.33
CA ALA A 184 -21.48 -6.36 -8.56
C ALA A 184 -22.32 -5.79 -7.42
N GLY A 185 -22.30 -4.47 -7.17
CA GLY A 185 -23.03 -3.84 -6.05
C GLY A 185 -22.45 -4.18 -4.68
N SER A 186 -21.13 -4.39 -4.58
CA SER A 186 -20.46 -4.64 -3.31
C SER A 186 -20.47 -3.40 -2.41
N GLU A 187 -20.78 -3.60 -1.13
CA GLU A 187 -20.75 -2.56 -0.11
C GLU A 187 -19.47 -2.65 0.77
N PRO A 188 -18.89 -1.52 1.19
CA PRO A 188 -19.27 -0.15 0.81
C PRO A 188 -18.77 0.21 -0.61
N PRO A 189 -19.48 1.07 -1.36
CA PRO A 189 -19.05 1.52 -2.68
C PRO A 189 -17.80 2.38 -2.54
N LEU A 190 -16.69 1.89 -3.06
CA LEU A 190 -15.43 2.61 -3.02
C LEU A 190 -15.46 3.77 -4.04
N ASN A 191 -15.24 5.00 -3.59
CA ASN A 191 -15.26 6.20 -4.42
C ASN A 191 -13.98 6.36 -5.26
N ILE A 192 -13.61 5.32 -6.00
CA ILE A 192 -12.44 5.35 -6.89
C ILE A 192 -12.63 6.40 -7.98
N LYS A 193 -11.64 7.27 -8.15
CA LYS A 193 -11.59 8.21 -9.28
C LYS A 193 -10.82 7.60 -10.44
N VAL A 194 -11.05 8.12 -11.65
CA VAL A 194 -10.48 7.57 -12.89
C VAL A 194 -8.96 7.45 -12.77
N GLY A 195 -8.47 6.21 -12.70
CA GLY A 195 -7.06 5.83 -12.83
C GLY A 195 -6.38 5.33 -11.57
N TYR A 196 -5.10 5.00 -11.74
CA TYR A 196 -4.15 4.63 -10.69
C TYR A 196 -2.78 5.22 -11.02
N VAL A 197 -1.89 5.30 -10.03
CA VAL A 197 -0.56 5.93 -10.19
C VAL A 197 0.53 4.88 -10.03
N LEU A 198 1.40 4.74 -11.02
CA LEU A 198 2.54 3.83 -10.96
C LEU A 198 3.87 4.60 -11.00
N GLY A 199 4.72 4.40 -10.00
CA GLY A 199 6.08 4.95 -9.94
C GLY A 199 7.13 3.91 -10.30
N ASN A 200 7.84 4.11 -11.42
CA ASN A 200 8.86 3.18 -11.92
C ASN A 200 8.40 1.69 -11.87
N PRO A 201 7.22 1.37 -12.45
CA PRO A 201 6.64 0.04 -12.29
C PRO A 201 7.42 -1.03 -13.03
N PHE A 202 7.36 -2.24 -12.50
CA PHE A 202 7.52 -3.44 -13.30
C PHE A 202 6.15 -3.81 -13.89
N THR A 203 6.04 -3.87 -15.22
CA THR A 203 4.74 -4.09 -15.89
C THR A 203 4.67 -5.37 -16.69
N ASP A 204 5.80 -6.04 -16.90
CA ASP A 204 5.86 -7.19 -17.79
C ASP A 204 6.69 -8.34 -17.24
N VAL A 205 5.98 -9.33 -16.70
CA VAL A 205 6.52 -10.61 -16.23
C VAL A 205 7.13 -11.48 -17.33
N ASN A 206 6.71 -11.32 -18.58
CA ASN A 206 7.14 -12.17 -19.70
C ASN A 206 8.37 -11.60 -20.43
N GLY A 207 8.81 -10.38 -20.10
CA GLY A 207 9.97 -9.73 -20.71
C GLY A 207 9.82 -9.39 -22.20
N THR A 208 8.59 -9.39 -22.71
CA THR A 208 8.24 -9.11 -24.12
C THR A 208 8.18 -7.61 -24.44
N SER A 209 7.99 -6.77 -23.43
CA SER A 209 7.89 -5.31 -23.50
C SER A 209 9.23 -4.60 -23.72
N GLY A 210 10.35 -5.34 -23.67
CA GLY A 210 11.68 -4.75 -23.71
C GLY A 210 12.10 -4.05 -22.42
N GLU A 211 11.31 -4.08 -21.33
CA GLU A 211 11.71 -3.54 -20.02
C GLU A 211 13.04 -4.14 -19.53
N VAL A 212 13.22 -5.45 -19.71
CA VAL A 212 14.46 -6.17 -19.34
C VAL A 212 15.62 -5.75 -20.24
N ASN A 213 15.37 -5.67 -21.56
CA ASN A 213 16.39 -5.24 -22.54
C ASN A 213 16.81 -3.78 -22.33
N GLY A 214 15.86 -2.93 -21.90
CA GLY A 214 16.08 -1.53 -21.58
C GLY A 214 17.07 -1.34 -20.44
N ARG A 215 17.14 -2.26 -19.47
CA ARG A 215 18.09 -2.17 -18.34
C ARG A 215 19.54 -2.26 -18.80
N VAL A 216 19.85 -3.20 -19.70
CA VAL A 216 21.21 -3.38 -20.23
C VAL A 216 21.62 -2.17 -21.07
N ALA A 217 20.74 -1.73 -21.98
CA ALA A 217 20.97 -0.54 -22.78
C ALA A 217 21.14 0.74 -21.92
N TYR A 218 20.33 0.89 -20.88
CA TYR A 218 20.44 2.00 -19.93
C TYR A 218 21.78 1.99 -19.19
N ALA A 219 22.17 0.85 -18.63
CA ALA A 219 23.41 0.72 -17.88
C ALA A 219 24.64 1.02 -18.72
N TYR A 220 24.68 0.54 -19.96
CA TYR A 220 25.73 0.87 -20.90
C TYR A 220 25.79 2.37 -21.22
N ARG A 221 24.66 2.98 -21.56
CA ARG A 221 24.59 4.42 -21.87
C ARG A 221 24.96 5.33 -20.70
N MET A 222 24.78 4.84 -19.48
CA MET A 222 25.19 5.55 -18.25
C MET A 222 26.64 5.25 -17.84
N GLY A 223 27.39 4.48 -18.64
CA GLY A 223 28.78 4.13 -18.36
C GLY A 223 28.96 3.12 -17.21
N LEU A 224 27.89 2.42 -16.82
CA LEU A 224 27.94 1.38 -15.77
C LEU A 224 28.44 0.03 -16.31
N LEU A 225 28.45 -0.15 -17.64
CA LEU A 225 29.00 -1.32 -18.32
C LEU A 225 30.11 -0.87 -19.27
N SER A 226 31.21 -1.63 -19.32
CA SER A 226 32.24 -1.43 -20.35
C SER A 226 31.73 -1.91 -21.72
N ASP A 227 32.38 -1.45 -22.79
CA ASP A 227 32.11 -1.93 -24.15
C ASP A 227 32.24 -3.46 -24.25
N GLU A 228 33.28 -4.03 -23.63
CA GLU A 228 33.51 -5.48 -23.60
C GLU A 228 32.34 -6.22 -22.94
N PHE A 229 31.88 -5.77 -21.78
CA PHE A 229 30.73 -6.39 -21.10
C PHE A 229 29.44 -6.21 -21.88
N TYR A 230 29.20 -5.04 -22.49
CA TYR A 230 27.99 -4.80 -23.26
C TYR A 230 27.93 -5.64 -24.54
N MET A 231 29.05 -5.76 -25.26
CA MET A 231 29.12 -6.54 -26.50
C MET A 231 29.09 -8.06 -26.26
N ALA A 232 29.51 -8.53 -25.08
CA ALA A 232 29.48 -9.95 -24.73
C ALA A 232 28.11 -10.48 -24.30
N LEU A 233 27.13 -9.60 -24.04
CA LEU A 233 25.79 -10.01 -23.59
C LEU A 233 24.92 -10.44 -24.77
N PRO A 234 24.36 -11.66 -24.77
CA PRO A 234 23.29 -12.01 -25.70
C PRO A 234 22.12 -11.03 -25.61
N TYR A 235 21.41 -10.82 -26.72
CA TYR A 235 20.20 -9.98 -26.79
C TYR A 235 19.11 -10.36 -25.76
N SER A 236 19.19 -11.55 -25.17
CA SER A 236 18.26 -12.08 -24.16
C SER A 236 18.81 -12.11 -22.73
N SER A 237 19.95 -11.45 -22.45
CA SER A 237 20.58 -11.48 -21.14
C SER A 237 19.93 -10.53 -20.15
N THR A 238 19.47 -11.07 -19.02
CA THR A 238 19.04 -10.30 -17.85
C THR A 238 20.25 -9.96 -16.99
N ILE A 239 20.60 -8.67 -16.87
CA ILE A 239 21.48 -8.19 -15.80
C ILE A 239 20.60 -7.74 -14.63
N ILE A 240 20.82 -8.32 -13.45
CA ILE A 240 20.29 -7.79 -12.20
C ILE A 240 21.19 -6.64 -11.77
N ILE A 241 20.81 -5.43 -12.15
CA ILE A 241 21.43 -4.21 -11.63
C ILE A 241 20.62 -3.82 -10.40
N HIS A 242 21.21 -3.97 -9.21
CA HIS A 242 20.68 -3.32 -8.01
C HIS A 242 20.95 -1.81 -8.12
N MET A 243 20.08 -1.11 -8.84
CA MET A 243 19.99 0.34 -8.71
C MET A 243 19.35 0.61 -7.35
N PHE A 244 20.16 1.01 -6.38
CA PHE A 244 19.67 1.69 -5.20
C PHE A 244 19.15 3.05 -5.66
N TYR A 245 17.84 3.26 -5.51
CA TYR A 245 17.20 4.57 -5.64
C TYR A 245 17.33 5.33 -4.32
#